data_AF-A0A359AYA0-F1
#
_entry.id   AF-A0A359AYA0-F1
#
_cell.length_a   1.000
_cell.length_b   1.000
_cell.length_c   1.000
_cell.angle_alpha   90.00
_cell.angle_beta   90.00
_cell.angle_gamma   90.00
#
_symmetry.space_group_name_H-M   'P 1'
#
loop_
_entity.id
_entity.type
_entity.pdbx_description
1 polymer ?
#
loop_
_entity_poly.entity_id
_entity_poly.type
_entity_poly.pdbx_seq_one_letter_code
_entity_poly.pdbx_strand_id
1 'polypeptide(L)'
;MAEIKDFFIKENTIEHIGDDVYDSITHIIADIDAFSRSTYKSVYVIDYYKQNFLYVADNPLFLCGMTAEEVRELGYNFYLNQVIPADLNLLLEINVAGFKFLQNIPTEELRNYTVSYDFHIINKDSNKKRLINHQITPLRLTDSGKVWLALCVASISSRHKSGNIMMTKNKSKDYWLYNRENKKWIETSRQ
;
A
#
# COMPACT_ATOMS: atom_id res chain seq x y z
N MET A 1 -4.48 -21.41 -1.10
CA MET A 1 -3.66 -20.42 -0.36
C MET A 1 -3.60 -19.17 -1.22
N ALA A 2 -3.46 -17.98 -0.62
CA ALA A 2 -3.32 -16.76 -1.41
C ALA A 2 -1.99 -16.78 -2.18
N GLU A 3 -2.02 -16.33 -3.42
CA GLU A 3 -0.87 -16.27 -4.32
C GLU A 3 -0.62 -14.81 -4.75
N ILE A 4 0.58 -14.52 -5.27
CA ILE A 4 0.94 -13.17 -5.73
C ILE A 4 -0.08 -12.64 -6.76
N LYS A 5 -0.52 -13.49 -7.69
CA LYS A 5 -1.49 -13.13 -8.74
C LYS A 5 -2.82 -12.63 -8.19
N ASP A 6 -3.20 -13.00 -6.97
CA ASP A 6 -4.47 -12.59 -6.35
C ASP A 6 -4.46 -11.09 -5.98
N PHE A 7 -3.28 -10.46 -5.88
CA PHE A 7 -3.14 -9.02 -5.68
C PHE A 7 -3.30 -8.22 -6.99
N PHE A 8 -3.26 -8.87 -8.15
CA PHE A 8 -3.30 -8.19 -9.46
C PHE A 8 -4.61 -8.51 -10.17
N ILE A 9 -5.54 -7.56 -10.08
CA ILE A 9 -6.86 -7.58 -10.70
C ILE A 9 -6.87 -6.70 -11.95
N LYS A 10 -7.97 -6.72 -12.71
CA LYS A 10 -8.11 -5.94 -13.96
C LYS A 10 -7.87 -4.44 -13.73
N GLU A 11 -8.30 -3.93 -12.59
CA GLU A 11 -8.27 -2.53 -12.21
C GLU A 11 -6.86 -2.00 -11.94
N ASN A 12 -5.95 -2.84 -11.45
CA ASN A 12 -4.59 -2.45 -11.10
C ASN A 12 -3.51 -3.08 -11.99
N THR A 13 -3.88 -3.98 -12.90
CA THR A 13 -2.97 -4.48 -13.93
C THR A 13 -2.75 -3.43 -15.02
N ILE A 14 -1.49 -3.19 -15.34
CA ILE A 14 -1.06 -2.27 -16.40
C ILE A 14 -0.42 -3.07 -17.53
N GLU A 15 -0.77 -2.74 -18.77
CA GLU A 15 -0.31 -3.47 -19.95
C GLU A 15 1.12 -3.09 -20.36
N HIS A 16 1.44 -1.79 -20.32
CA HIS A 16 2.74 -1.29 -20.73
C HIS A 16 3.08 0.05 -20.06
N ILE A 17 4.35 0.23 -19.71
CA ILE A 17 5.00 1.49 -19.37
C ILE A 17 6.34 1.50 -20.10
N GLY A 18 6.66 2.59 -20.81
CA GLY A 18 7.95 2.77 -21.46
C GLY A 18 9.07 2.87 -20.43
N ASP A 19 10.22 2.24 -20.72
CA ASP A 19 11.37 2.24 -19.80
C ASP A 19 11.94 3.65 -19.60
N ASP A 20 11.85 4.51 -20.61
CA ASP A 20 12.26 5.92 -20.56
C ASP A 20 11.51 6.73 -19.49
N VAL A 21 10.27 6.36 -19.19
CA VAL A 21 9.48 7.03 -18.14
C VAL A 21 10.09 6.77 -16.75
N TYR A 22 10.78 5.64 -16.55
CA TYR A 22 11.44 5.34 -15.27
C TYR A 22 12.65 6.24 -14.98
N ASP A 23 13.31 6.78 -16.01
CA ASP A 23 14.41 7.72 -15.81
C ASP A 23 13.94 8.95 -15.02
N SER A 24 12.72 9.42 -15.31
CA SER A 24 12.07 10.51 -14.57
C SER A 24 11.69 10.14 -13.13
N ILE A 25 11.60 8.84 -12.81
CA ILE A 25 11.25 8.33 -11.49
C ILE A 25 12.44 8.31 -10.54
N THR A 26 13.66 8.21 -11.07
CA THR A 26 14.89 8.15 -10.25
C THR A 26 15.01 9.30 -9.26
N HIS A 27 14.74 10.54 -9.71
CA HIS A 27 14.76 11.73 -8.85
C HIS A 27 13.67 11.68 -7.77
N ILE A 28 12.48 11.19 -8.09
CA ILE A 28 11.38 11.06 -7.13
C ILE A 28 11.74 10.05 -6.04
N ILE A 29 12.39 8.94 -6.39
CA ILE A 29 12.86 7.95 -5.42
C ILE A 29 13.93 8.56 -4.51
N ALA A 30 14.86 9.35 -5.05
CA ALA A 30 15.85 10.05 -4.22
C ALA A 30 15.20 11.03 -3.23
N ASP A 31 14.15 11.75 -3.64
CA ASP A 31 13.40 12.64 -2.76
C ASP A 31 12.62 11.88 -1.68
N ILE A 32 11.99 10.75 -2.04
CA ILE A 32 11.30 9.87 -1.08
C ILE A 32 12.30 9.28 -0.08
N ASP A 33 13.49 8.90 -0.53
CA ASP A 33 14.56 8.39 0.32
C ASP A 33 15.09 9.47 1.27
N ALA A 34 15.23 10.71 0.80
CA ALA A 34 15.54 11.83 1.67
C ALA A 34 14.45 12.08 2.72
N PHE A 35 13.18 11.98 2.33
CA PHE A 35 12.05 12.10 3.25
C PHE A 35 12.00 10.95 4.25
N SER A 36 12.33 9.72 3.86
CA SER A 36 12.24 8.54 4.72
C SER A 36 13.16 8.65 5.94
N ARG A 37 14.34 9.26 5.81
CA ARG A 37 15.27 9.54 6.91
C ARG A 37 14.71 10.49 7.97
N SER A 38 13.69 11.28 7.63
CA SER A 38 13.05 12.25 8.54
C SER A 38 11.86 11.66 9.32
N THR A 39 11.53 10.40 9.11
CA THR A 39 10.39 9.73 9.73
C THR A 39 10.78 8.38 10.32
N TYR A 40 10.11 7.97 11.39
CA TYR A 40 10.27 6.63 11.95
C TYR A 40 9.48 5.56 11.18
N LYS A 41 8.63 5.98 10.23
CA LYS A 41 7.74 5.10 9.49
C LYS A 41 8.51 4.33 8.41
N SER A 42 8.07 3.11 8.13
CA SER A 42 8.53 2.38 6.94
C SER A 42 7.95 3.02 5.70
N VAL A 43 8.75 3.20 4.66
CA VAL A 43 8.35 3.84 3.41
C VAL A 43 8.81 2.97 2.25
N TYR A 44 7.93 2.69 1.30
CA TYR A 44 8.28 1.94 0.09
C TYR A 44 7.34 2.31 -1.05
N VAL A 45 7.73 1.97 -2.29
CA VAL A 45 6.96 2.27 -3.49
C VAL A 45 6.61 0.97 -4.19
N ILE A 46 5.31 0.75 -4.41
CA ILE A 46 4.81 -0.36 -5.22
C ILE A 46 4.80 0.08 -6.69
N ASP A 47 5.25 -0.82 -7.56
CA ASP A 47 5.09 -0.71 -9.00
C ASP A 47 4.08 -1.76 -9.50
N TYR A 48 2.92 -1.28 -9.93
CA TYR A 48 1.84 -2.14 -10.42
C TYR A 48 2.07 -2.66 -11.84
N TYR A 49 2.99 -2.04 -12.61
CA TYR A 49 3.38 -2.56 -13.92
C TYR A 49 4.37 -3.73 -13.77
N LYS A 50 5.45 -3.52 -13.01
CA LYS A 50 6.46 -4.58 -12.74
C LYS A 50 6.04 -5.56 -11.66
N GLN A 51 4.91 -5.32 -10.99
CA GLN A 51 4.33 -6.18 -9.95
C GLN A 51 5.30 -6.43 -8.78
N ASN A 52 6.11 -5.43 -8.44
CA ASN A 52 7.17 -5.52 -7.44
C ASN A 52 7.20 -4.28 -6.52
N PHE A 53 8.20 -4.23 -5.64
CA PHE A 53 8.53 -3.01 -4.92
C PHE A 53 9.67 -2.31 -5.64
N LEU A 54 9.39 -1.12 -6.17
CA LEU A 54 10.37 -0.30 -6.88
C LEU A 54 11.45 0.24 -5.93
N TYR A 55 11.05 0.60 -4.71
CA TYR A 55 11.92 1.15 -3.68
C TYR A 55 11.43 0.71 -2.31
N VAL A 56 12.36 0.46 -1.39
CA VAL A 56 12.10 0.20 0.03
C VAL A 56 13.12 1.01 0.83
N ALA A 57 12.65 1.87 1.74
CA ALA A 57 13.51 2.60 2.66
C ALA A 57 14.05 1.66 3.74
N ASP A 58 15.29 1.89 4.17
CA ASP A 58 15.82 1.17 5.32
C ASP A 58 15.07 1.57 6.59
N ASN A 59 14.44 0.58 7.22
CA ASN A 59 13.72 0.76 8.48
C ASN A 59 13.69 -0.56 9.27
N PRO A 60 14.70 -0.81 10.13
CA PRO A 60 14.84 -2.10 10.82
C PRO A 60 13.61 -2.55 11.61
N LEU A 61 12.77 -1.62 12.09
CA LEU A 61 11.59 -1.95 12.90
C LEU A 61 10.47 -2.64 12.10
N PHE A 62 10.35 -2.33 10.81
CA PHE A 62 9.21 -2.75 9.99
C PHE A 62 9.59 -3.66 8.83
N LEU A 63 10.88 -3.91 8.61
CA LEU A 63 11.36 -4.88 7.62
C LEU A 63 11.38 -6.31 8.15
N CYS A 64 10.74 -6.60 9.29
CA CYS A 64 10.60 -7.96 9.83
C CYS A 64 11.93 -8.72 10.03
N GLY A 65 13.03 -8.02 10.32
CA GLY A 65 14.36 -8.63 10.46
C GLY A 65 15.14 -8.76 9.14
N MET A 66 14.57 -8.25 8.05
CA MET A 66 15.21 -8.20 6.73
C MET A 66 15.85 -6.84 6.47
N THR A 67 16.77 -6.80 5.51
CA THR A 67 17.28 -5.55 4.94
C THR A 67 16.28 -4.99 3.93
N ALA A 68 16.43 -3.71 3.57
CA ALA A 68 15.60 -3.10 2.53
C ALA A 68 15.76 -3.81 1.17
N GLU A 69 16.98 -4.24 0.84
CA GLU A 69 17.31 -5.02 -0.36
C GLU A 69 16.54 -6.35 -0.39
N GLU A 70 16.60 -7.13 0.70
CA GLU A 70 15.89 -8.42 0.82
C GLU A 70 14.37 -8.25 0.64
N VAL A 71 13.77 -7.22 1.24
CA VAL A 71 12.33 -6.94 1.09
C VAL A 71 11.99 -6.51 -0.34
N ARG A 72 12.85 -5.71 -0.97
CA ARG A 72 12.69 -5.28 -2.36
C ARG A 72 12.74 -6.46 -3.33
N GLU A 73 13.68 -7.38 -3.13
CA GLU A 73 13.82 -8.61 -3.93
C GLU A 73 12.64 -9.57 -3.74
N LEU A 74 12.13 -9.71 -2.51
CA LEU A 74 10.94 -10.51 -2.24
C LEU A 74 9.69 -9.94 -2.91
N GLY A 75 9.57 -8.62 -3.00
CA GLY A 75 8.38 -7.94 -3.49
C GLY A 75 7.13 -8.42 -2.74
N TYR A 76 6.09 -8.82 -3.48
CA TYR A 76 4.83 -9.30 -2.89
C TYR A 76 4.96 -10.59 -2.07
N ASN A 77 6.03 -11.39 -2.26
CA ASN A 77 6.28 -12.54 -1.37
C ASN A 77 6.51 -12.12 0.08
N PHE A 78 6.93 -10.87 0.32
CA PHE A 78 7.00 -10.32 1.67
C PHE A 78 5.66 -10.47 2.40
N TYR A 79 4.54 -10.15 1.73
CA TYR A 79 3.22 -10.30 2.35
C TYR A 79 2.88 -11.77 2.61
N LEU A 80 3.13 -12.66 1.65
CA LEU A 80 2.85 -14.09 1.81
C LEU A 80 3.64 -14.71 2.97
N ASN A 81 4.87 -14.24 3.17
CA ASN A 81 5.78 -14.79 4.16
C ASN A 81 5.59 -14.19 5.56
N GLN A 82 5.32 -12.88 5.64
CA GLN A 82 5.33 -12.15 6.91
C GLN A 82 3.94 -11.80 7.45
N VAL A 83 2.87 -11.90 6.65
CA VAL A 83 1.50 -11.60 7.11
C VAL A 83 0.82 -12.87 7.58
N ILE A 84 0.10 -12.79 8.71
CA ILE A 84 -0.65 -13.94 9.22
C ILE A 84 -1.75 -14.36 8.21
N PRO A 85 -2.07 -15.66 8.08
CA PRO A 85 -3.04 -16.13 7.08
C PRO A 85 -4.41 -15.43 7.13
N ALA A 86 -4.91 -15.12 8.33
CA ALA A 86 -6.20 -14.44 8.50
C ALA A 86 -6.19 -13.01 7.92
N ASP A 87 -5.07 -12.29 8.05
CA ASP A 87 -4.94 -10.93 7.56
C ASP A 87 -4.52 -10.90 6.08
N LEU A 88 -3.95 -11.96 5.54
CA LEU A 88 -3.62 -12.03 4.12
C LEU A 88 -4.88 -11.97 3.25
N ASN A 89 -5.94 -12.70 3.64
CA ASN A 89 -7.25 -12.59 2.99
C ASN A 89 -7.86 -11.18 3.12
N LEU A 90 -7.62 -10.52 4.26
CA LEU A 90 -8.02 -9.13 4.47
C LEU A 90 -7.31 -8.19 3.50
N LEU A 91 -6.00 -8.38 3.25
CA LEU A 91 -5.25 -7.55 2.29
C LEU A 91 -5.80 -7.68 0.87
N LEU A 92 -6.12 -8.90 0.43
CA LEU A 92 -6.74 -9.13 -0.88
C LEU A 92 -8.10 -8.44 -1.00
N GLU A 93 -8.93 -8.53 0.04
CA GLU A 93 -10.22 -7.85 0.10
C GLU A 93 -10.07 -6.33 0.01
N ILE A 94 -9.13 -5.75 0.77
CA ILE A 94 -8.86 -4.30 0.76
C ILE A 94 -8.35 -3.84 -0.60
N ASN A 95 -7.44 -4.59 -1.22
CA ASN A 95 -6.89 -4.27 -2.53
C ASN A 95 -8.02 -4.15 -3.56
N VAL A 96 -8.92 -5.13 -3.62
CA VAL A 96 -10.10 -5.09 -4.49
C VAL A 96 -11.02 -3.91 -4.15
N ALA A 97 -11.36 -3.72 -2.87
CA ALA A 97 -12.26 -2.67 -2.44
C ALA A 97 -11.71 -1.26 -2.70
N GLY A 98 -10.40 -1.06 -2.52
CA GLY A 98 -9.72 0.20 -2.74
C GLY A 98 -9.67 0.58 -4.21
N PHE A 99 -9.27 -0.35 -5.09
CA PHE A 99 -9.27 -0.08 -6.53
C PHE A 99 -10.68 0.16 -7.09
N LYS A 100 -11.68 -0.61 -6.63
CA LYS A 100 -13.09 -0.35 -7.01
C LYS A 100 -13.61 1.00 -6.53
N PHE A 101 -13.17 1.47 -5.35
CA PHE A 101 -13.50 2.81 -4.89
C PHE A 101 -12.96 3.87 -5.86
N LEU A 102 -11.68 3.75 -6.24
CA LEU A 102 -10.99 4.70 -7.10
C LEU A 102 -11.56 4.75 -8.54
N GLN A 103 -12.20 3.69 -9.04
CA GLN A 103 -12.82 3.69 -10.39
C GLN A 103 -13.86 4.81 -10.60
N ASN A 104 -14.50 5.27 -9.53
CA ASN A 104 -15.54 6.31 -9.59
C ASN A 104 -14.99 7.72 -9.32
N ILE A 105 -13.68 7.85 -9.15
CA ILE A 105 -13.01 9.11 -8.82
C ILE A 105 -12.38 9.72 -10.08
N PRO A 106 -12.54 11.03 -10.32
CA PRO A 106 -11.87 11.71 -11.44
C PRO A 106 -10.34 11.55 -11.37
N THR A 107 -9.68 11.39 -12.52
CA THR A 107 -8.26 11.05 -12.61
C THR A 107 -7.38 12.11 -11.93
N GLU A 108 -7.73 13.38 -12.07
CA GLU A 108 -7.08 14.53 -11.46
C GLU A 108 -7.14 14.51 -9.92
N GLU A 109 -8.12 13.82 -9.35
CA GLU A 109 -8.30 13.71 -7.91
C GLU A 109 -7.67 12.46 -7.30
N LEU A 110 -7.38 11.41 -8.08
CA LEU A 110 -6.93 10.10 -7.57
C LEU A 110 -5.77 10.18 -6.59
N ARG A 111 -4.79 11.04 -6.87
CA ARG A 111 -3.59 11.24 -6.02
C ARG A 111 -3.90 11.93 -4.68
N ASN A 112 -5.09 12.46 -4.50
CA ASN A 112 -5.54 13.01 -3.22
C ASN A 112 -6.11 11.94 -2.30
N TYR A 113 -6.30 10.71 -2.76
CA TYR A 113 -6.87 9.65 -1.95
C TYR A 113 -5.79 8.81 -1.27
N THR A 114 -6.08 8.33 -0.07
CA THR A 114 -5.23 7.42 0.69
C THR A 114 -6.10 6.36 1.35
N VAL A 115 -5.79 5.09 1.10
CA VAL A 115 -6.38 3.98 1.86
C VAL A 115 -5.48 3.66 3.05
N SER A 116 -6.08 3.49 4.22
CA SER A 116 -5.42 3.17 5.50
C SER A 116 -6.10 1.97 6.12
N TYR A 117 -5.33 1.03 6.65
CA TYR A 117 -5.84 -0.17 7.33
C TYR A 117 -4.77 -0.77 8.22
N ASP A 118 -5.18 -1.67 9.11
CA ASP A 118 -4.29 -2.34 10.05
C ASP A 118 -4.21 -3.85 9.78
N PHE A 119 -3.01 -4.41 9.86
CA PHE A 119 -2.79 -5.86 9.76
C PHE A 119 -1.56 -6.30 10.55
N HIS A 120 -1.45 -7.60 10.79
CA HIS A 120 -0.35 -8.15 11.54
C HIS A 120 0.78 -8.64 10.63
N ILE A 121 1.98 -8.25 10.99
CA ILE A 121 3.23 -8.81 10.48
C ILE A 121 3.92 -9.64 11.56
N ILE A 122 4.67 -10.65 11.14
CA ILE A 122 5.56 -11.45 11.98
C ILE A 122 6.99 -11.05 11.63
N ASN A 123 7.82 -10.83 12.64
CA ASN A 123 9.25 -10.63 12.45
C ASN A 123 9.96 -12.00 12.32
N LYS A 124 10.78 -12.20 11.28
CA LYS A 124 11.39 -13.51 10.95
C LYS A 124 12.32 -14.02 12.04
N ASP A 125 13.08 -13.14 12.68
CA ASP A 125 14.11 -13.52 13.66
C ASP A 125 13.51 -13.80 15.04
N SER A 126 12.56 -12.96 15.47
CA SER A 126 11.99 -13.01 16.83
C SER A 126 10.65 -13.72 16.92
N ASN A 127 10.01 -14.05 15.79
CA ASN A 127 8.63 -14.53 15.70
C ASN A 127 7.60 -13.62 16.39
N LYS A 128 7.95 -12.38 16.72
CA LYS A 128 7.03 -11.44 17.36
C LYS A 128 6.02 -10.94 16.34
N LYS A 129 4.75 -11.20 16.64
CA LYS A 129 3.60 -10.63 15.93
C LYS A 129 3.39 -9.17 16.33
N ARG A 130 3.22 -8.28 15.36
CA ARG A 130 2.95 -6.85 15.57
C ARG A 130 1.82 -6.39 14.68
N LEU A 131 0.91 -5.60 15.24
CA LEU A 131 -0.12 -4.90 14.47
C LEU A 131 0.46 -3.59 13.93
N ILE A 132 0.39 -3.39 12.63
CA ILE A 132 0.85 -2.18 11.95
C ILE A 132 -0.32 -1.49 11.26
N ASN A 133 -0.25 -0.17 11.17
CA ASN A 133 -1.08 0.63 10.28
C ASN A 133 -0.33 0.79 8.96
N HIS A 134 -1.03 0.56 7.86
CA HIS A 134 -0.50 0.66 6.52
C HIS A 134 -1.34 1.62 5.69
N GLN A 135 -0.68 2.54 5.01
CA GLN A 135 -1.29 3.58 4.21
C GLN A 135 -0.74 3.52 2.79
N ILE A 136 -1.63 3.57 1.81
CA ILE A 136 -1.27 3.56 0.38
C ILE A 136 -1.90 4.78 -0.28
N THR A 137 -1.08 5.57 -0.97
CA THR A 137 -1.53 6.71 -1.76
C THR A 137 -0.99 6.62 -3.20
N PRO A 138 -1.80 6.90 -4.24
CA PRO A 138 -1.31 6.93 -5.61
C PRO A 138 -0.21 7.99 -5.80
N LEU A 139 0.94 7.56 -6.33
CA LEU A 139 2.11 8.41 -6.57
C LEU A 139 2.18 8.85 -8.05
N ARG A 140 2.02 7.91 -8.98
CA ARG A 140 1.99 8.17 -10.43
C ARG A 140 0.85 7.38 -11.08
N LEU A 141 0.29 7.99 -12.12
CA LEU A 141 -0.77 7.40 -12.92
C LEU A 141 -0.26 7.15 -14.34
N THR A 142 -0.88 6.20 -15.04
CA THR A 142 -0.73 6.05 -16.48
C THR A 142 -1.50 7.15 -17.22
N ASP A 143 -1.23 7.33 -18.50
CA ASP A 143 -2.00 8.24 -19.36
C ASP A 143 -3.49 7.86 -19.45
N SER A 144 -3.80 6.57 -19.24
CA SER A 144 -5.16 6.03 -19.15
C SER A 144 -5.81 6.17 -17.77
N GLY A 145 -5.15 6.82 -16.81
CA GLY A 145 -5.67 7.09 -15.47
C GLY A 145 -5.60 5.92 -14.48
N LYS A 146 -4.86 4.84 -14.79
CA LYS A 146 -4.60 3.74 -13.82
C LYS A 146 -3.49 4.13 -12.86
N VAL A 147 -3.52 3.63 -11.62
CA VAL A 147 -2.42 3.82 -10.67
C VAL A 147 -1.23 2.97 -11.08
N TRP A 148 -0.12 3.62 -11.46
CA TRP A 148 1.13 2.96 -11.81
C TRP A 148 2.03 2.75 -10.61
N LEU A 149 2.36 3.84 -9.92
CA LEU A 149 3.17 3.78 -8.70
C LEU A 149 2.32 4.20 -7.52
N ALA A 150 2.48 3.53 -6.39
CA ALA A 150 1.85 3.93 -5.13
C ALA A 150 2.88 4.02 -4.00
N LEU A 151 2.82 5.12 -3.25
CA LEU A 151 3.62 5.33 -2.06
C LEU A 151 2.94 4.63 -0.89
N CYS A 152 3.69 3.77 -0.23
CA CYS A 152 3.24 2.98 0.91
C CYS A 152 4.00 3.42 2.16
N VAL A 153 3.25 3.59 3.25
CA VAL A 153 3.79 4.01 4.55
C VAL A 153 3.23 3.09 5.63
N ALA A 154 4.10 2.51 6.44
CA ALA A 154 3.71 1.66 7.57
C ALA A 154 4.27 2.16 8.91
N SER A 155 3.47 2.03 9.97
CA SER A 155 3.85 2.36 11.33
C SER A 155 3.18 1.41 12.33
N ILE A 156 3.57 1.46 13.61
CA ILE A 156 2.84 0.73 14.66
C ILE A 156 1.39 1.23 14.69
N SER A 157 0.44 0.29 14.75
CA SER A 157 -0.97 0.65 14.87
C SER A 157 -1.32 1.09 16.29
N SER A 158 -2.16 2.11 16.42
CA SER A 158 -2.81 2.48 17.69
C SER A 158 -4.12 1.71 17.94
N ARG A 159 -4.50 0.80 17.04
CA ARG A 159 -5.71 -0.02 17.14
C ARG A 159 -5.43 -1.33 17.87
N HIS A 160 -6.49 -2.04 18.24
CA HIS A 160 -6.40 -3.31 18.96
C HIS A 160 -6.58 -4.55 18.06
N LYS A 161 -7.06 -4.37 16.82
CA LYS A 161 -7.33 -5.45 15.87
C LYS A 161 -7.01 -5.03 14.45
N SER A 162 -6.75 -6.01 13.58
CA SER A 162 -6.63 -5.80 12.13
C SER A 162 -7.96 -5.37 11.51
N GLY A 163 -7.88 -4.77 10.32
CA GLY A 163 -8.98 -4.10 9.65
C GLY A 163 -8.91 -2.58 9.81
N ASN A 164 -9.97 -1.97 10.33
CA ASN A 164 -10.12 -0.50 10.45
C ASN A 164 -9.84 0.23 9.12
N ILE A 165 -10.42 -0.31 8.05
CA ILE A 165 -10.18 0.10 6.68
C ILE A 165 -10.87 1.44 6.45
N MET A 166 -10.08 2.43 6.06
CA MET A 166 -10.52 3.80 5.87
C MET A 166 -9.93 4.36 4.59
N MET A 167 -10.75 5.05 3.81
CA MET A 167 -10.31 5.88 2.69
C MET A 167 -10.42 7.35 3.12
N THR A 168 -9.40 8.15 2.83
CA THR A 168 -9.42 9.60 3.09
C THR A 168 -9.11 10.36 1.81
N LYS A 169 -9.62 11.60 1.71
CA LYS A 169 -9.26 12.56 0.67
C LYS A 169 -8.48 13.72 1.29
N ASN A 170 -7.34 14.07 0.69
CA ASN A 170 -6.50 15.17 1.13
C ASN A 170 -7.31 16.48 1.18
N LYS A 171 -7.12 17.26 2.26
CA LYS A 171 -7.84 18.51 2.53
C LYS A 171 -9.38 18.39 2.55
N SER A 172 -9.94 17.18 2.67
CA SER A 172 -11.36 16.97 2.92
C SER A 172 -11.62 16.65 4.39
N LYS A 173 -12.83 16.98 4.86
CA LYS A 173 -13.37 16.48 6.12
C LYS A 173 -13.99 15.09 5.97
N ASP A 174 -14.26 14.68 4.72
CA ASP A 174 -14.89 13.42 4.39
C ASP A 174 -13.88 12.28 4.38
N TYR A 175 -14.34 11.13 4.87
CA TYR A 175 -13.63 9.88 4.86
C TYR A 175 -14.65 8.74 4.74
N TRP A 176 -14.20 7.59 4.26
CA TRP A 176 -15.07 6.43 4.06
C TRP A 176 -14.55 5.27 4.89
N LEU A 177 -15.43 4.63 5.64
CA LEU A 177 -15.14 3.41 6.37
C LEU A 177 -15.66 2.22 5.59
N TYR A 178 -14.83 1.20 5.38
CA TYR A 178 -15.26 0.00 4.66
C TYR A 178 -15.89 -1.01 5.62
N ASN A 179 -17.16 -1.33 5.37
CA ASN A 179 -17.87 -2.38 6.05
C ASN A 179 -17.66 -3.71 5.30
N ARG A 180 -17.00 -4.66 5.98
CA ARG A 180 -16.64 -5.96 5.43
C ARG A 180 -17.81 -6.94 5.32
N GLU A 181 -18.83 -6.78 6.16
CA GLU A 181 -19.99 -7.69 6.17
C GLU A 181 -20.84 -7.48 4.92
N ASN A 182 -21.07 -6.22 4.54
CA ASN A 182 -21.88 -5.88 3.36
C ASN A 182 -21.04 -5.44 2.14
N LYS A 183 -19.70 -5.40 2.27
CA LYS A 183 -18.73 -5.03 1.24
C LYS A 183 -18.96 -3.64 0.65
N LYS A 184 -19.26 -2.65 1.50
CA LYS A 184 -19.55 -1.27 1.09
C LYS A 184 -18.71 -0.24 1.85
N TRP A 185 -18.38 0.84 1.14
CA TRP A 185 -17.83 2.05 1.73
C TRP A 185 -18.97 2.91 2.29
N ILE A 186 -18.84 3.34 3.54
CA ILE A 186 -19.78 4.21 4.24
C ILE A 186 -19.10 5.57 4.39
N GLU A 187 -19.64 6.58 3.72
CA GLU A 187 -19.17 7.95 3.85
C GLU A 187 -19.43 8.50 5.25
N THR A 188 -18.49 9.25 5.77
CA THR A 188 -18.54 9.91 7.07
C THR A 188 -17.79 11.24 6.98
N SER A 189 -18.20 12.23 7.75
CA SER A 189 -17.53 13.53 7.80
C SER A 189 -17.09 13.83 9.23
N ARG A 190 -15.89 14.39 9.39
CA ARG A 190 -15.45 14.92 10.68
C ARG A 190 -16.28 16.15 11.02
N GLN A 191 -16.80 16.19 12.26
CA GLN A 191 -17.45 17.39 12.82
C GLN A 191 -16.46 18.56 12.84
#